data_AF-A0A1E5PZP6-F1
#
_entry.id   AF-A0A1E5PZP6-F1
#
_cell.length_a   1.000
_cell.length_b   1.000
_cell.length_c   1.000
_cell.angle_alpha   90.00
_cell.angle_beta   90.00
_cell.angle_gamma   90.00
#
_symmetry.space_group_name_H-M   'P 1'
#
loop_
_entity.id
_entity.type
_entity.pdbx_description
1 polymer ?
#
loop_
_entity_poly.entity_id
_entity_poly.type
_entity_poly.pdbx_seq_one_letter_code
_entity_poly.pdbx_strand_id
1 'polypeptide(L)' 'MSLTLTMPHTHTPVPAATLAPREQEALRHIAAGRTYLQTARNMGLSKHTVDAYLRRIRAKLNVHSTAELTRLAVALGL' A
#
# COMPACT_ATOMS: atom_id res chain seq x y z
N MET A 1 -31.01 30.45 -9.87
CA MET A 1 -31.08 29.54 -11.03
C MET A 1 -29.78 28.76 -11.11
N SER A 2 -29.88 27.47 -11.41
CA SER A 2 -28.81 26.56 -11.84
C SER A 2 -27.96 25.88 -10.74
N LEU A 3 -28.37 24.63 -10.50
CA LEU A 3 -27.69 23.51 -9.85
C LEU A 3 -26.60 22.95 -10.76
N THR A 4 -25.38 22.71 -10.25
CA THR A 4 -24.42 21.64 -10.65
C THR A 4 -23.17 21.84 -9.79
N LEU A 5 -22.54 20.87 -9.12
CA LEU A 5 -22.57 19.41 -9.21
C LEU A 5 -22.25 18.88 -7.80
N THR A 6 -23.11 17.99 -7.32
CA THR A 6 -22.82 17.02 -6.27
C THR A 6 -21.47 16.35 -6.54
N MET A 7 -20.57 16.36 -5.56
CA MET A 7 -19.88 15.18 -4.98
C MET A 7 -18.79 15.69 -4.03
N PRO A 8 -19.01 15.75 -2.71
CA PRO A 8 -17.90 15.45 -1.83
C PRO A 8 -17.53 14.01 -2.18
N HIS A 9 -16.40 13.79 -2.84
CA HIS A 9 -15.76 12.49 -2.77
C HIS A 9 -15.35 12.31 -1.31
N THR A 10 -16.28 11.86 -0.48
CA THR A 10 -15.97 11.15 0.76
C THR A 10 -15.26 9.88 0.33
N HIS A 11 -14.00 10.03 -0.06
CA HIS A 11 -13.10 8.91 -0.06
C HIS A 11 -12.88 8.66 1.41
N THR A 12 -13.52 7.63 1.94
CA THR A 12 -13.16 7.05 3.22
C THR A 12 -12.21 5.87 2.92
N PRO A 13 -10.93 6.06 2.57
CA PRO A 13 -9.99 4.95 2.48
C PRO A 13 -9.40 4.67 3.86
N VAL A 14 -10.21 4.16 4.77
CA VAL A 14 -9.66 3.38 5.88
C VAL A 14 -9.14 2.09 5.24
N PRO A 15 -7.84 1.70 5.29
CA PRO A 15 -6.68 2.09 6.12
C PRO A 15 -5.41 2.50 5.34
N ALA A 16 -5.50 2.80 4.03
CA ALA A 16 -4.32 3.21 3.23
C ALA A 16 -3.69 4.52 3.76
N ALA A 17 -4.49 5.40 4.37
CA ALA A 17 -4.05 6.67 4.95
C ALA A 17 -3.06 6.53 6.12
N THR A 18 -2.93 5.35 6.75
CA THR A 18 -1.99 5.11 7.86
C THR A 18 -0.58 4.73 7.37
N LEU A 19 -0.46 4.36 6.10
CA LEU A 19 0.82 4.01 5.49
C LEU A 19 1.50 5.26 4.92
N ALA A 20 2.79 5.40 5.19
CA ALA A 20 3.59 6.43 4.54
C ALA A 20 3.59 6.21 3.02
N PRO A 21 3.76 7.25 2.19
CA PRO A 21 3.75 7.12 0.73
C PRO A 21 4.76 6.08 0.22
N ARG A 22 5.93 5.98 0.85
CA ARG A 22 6.95 4.94 0.53
C ARG A 22 6.53 3.53 0.93
N GLU A 23 5.77 3.39 2.02
CA GLU A 23 5.21 2.11 2.44
C GLU A 23 4.11 1.66 1.46
N GLN A 24 3.24 2.58 1.04
CA GLN A 24 2.24 2.31 0.02
C GLN A 24 2.89 1.89 -1.30
N GLU A 25 3.90 2.61 -1.78
CA GLU A 25 4.62 2.28 -3.01
C GLU A 25 5.20 0.86 -2.94
N ALA A 26 5.76 0.46 -1.78
CA ALA A 26 6.30 -0.88 -1.59
C ALA A 26 5.18 -1.93 -1.65
N LEU A 27 4.08 -1.64 -0.95
CA LEU A 27 2.88 -2.48 -0.92
C LEU A 27 2.29 -2.70 -2.32
N ARG A 28 2.21 -1.65 -3.15
CA ARG A 28 1.76 -1.72 -4.55
C ARG A 28 2.61 -2.66 -5.39
N HIS A 29 3.93 -2.61 -5.22
CA HIS A 29 4.81 -3.53 -5.94
C HIS A 29 4.59 -4.99 -5.52
N ILE A 30 4.40 -5.25 -4.23
CA ILE A 30 4.07 -6.60 -3.72
C ILE A 30 2.69 -7.06 -4.21
N ALA A 31 1.69 -6.17 -4.24
CA ALA A 31 0.36 -6.43 -4.76
C ALA A 31 0.41 -6.87 -6.23
N ALA A 32 1.26 -6.23 -7.02
CA ALA A 32 1.53 -6.57 -8.41
C ALA A 32 2.37 -7.85 -8.61
N GLY A 33 2.64 -8.63 -7.56
CA GLY A 33 3.37 -9.89 -7.63
C GLY A 33 4.89 -9.74 -7.72
N ARG A 34 5.44 -8.55 -7.46
CA ARG A 34 6.90 -8.34 -7.49
C ARG A 34 7.56 -8.90 -6.23
N THR A 35 8.73 -9.50 -6.41
CA THR A 35 9.56 -9.95 -5.29
C THR A 35 10.16 -8.77 -4.53
N TYR A 36 10.61 -8.99 -3.29
CA TYR A 36 11.22 -7.93 -2.47
C TYR A 36 12.44 -7.31 -3.15
N LEU A 37 13.22 -8.11 -3.88
CA LEU A 37 14.38 -7.64 -4.64
C LEU A 37 13.97 -6.77 -5.84
N GLN A 38 12.91 -7.15 -6.56
CA GLN A 38 12.38 -6.34 -7.67
C GLN A 38 11.78 -5.03 -7.18
N THR A 39 11.02 -5.07 -6.07
CA THR A 39 10.50 -3.87 -5.41
C THR A 39 11.64 -2.94 -5.00
N ALA A 40 12.67 -3.48 -4.36
CA ALA A 40 13.85 -2.72 -3.97
C ALA A 40 14.53 -2.05 -5.17
N ARG A 41 14.74 -2.80 -6.27
CA ARG A 41 15.30 -2.25 -7.52
C ARG A 41 14.43 -1.14 -8.12
N ASN A 42 13.11 -1.34 -8.19
CA ASN A 42 12.19 -0.35 -8.74
C ASN A 42 12.13 0.93 -7.90
N MET A 43 12.33 0.83 -6.59
CA MET A 43 12.33 1.97 -5.68
C MET A 43 13.72 2.62 -5.51
N GLY A 44 14.78 2.04 -6.07
CA GLY A 44 16.16 2.47 -5.80
C GLY A 44 16.60 2.23 -4.35
N LEU A 45 16.05 1.22 -3.69
CA LEU A 45 16.30 0.87 -2.30
C LEU A 45 17.04 -0.47 -2.16
N SER A 46 17.53 -0.74 -0.95
CA SER A 46 18.02 -2.08 -0.59
C SER A 46 16.85 -3.01 -0.23
N LYS A 47 17.04 -4.31 -0.46
CA LYS A 47 16.09 -5.35 -0.02
C LYS A 47 15.76 -5.23 1.48
N HIS A 48 16.75 -4.80 2.27
CA HIS A 48 16.61 -4.65 3.72
C HIS A 48 15.66 -3.50 4.07
N THR A 49 15.71 -2.40 3.31
CA THR A 49 14.80 -1.26 3.49
C THR A 49 13.37 -1.64 3.15
N VAL A 50 13.15 -2.36 2.05
CA VAL A 50 11.83 -2.87 1.66
C VAL A 50 11.27 -3.82 2.72
N ASP A 51 12.09 -4.73 3.22
CA ASP A 51 11.73 -5.64 4.30
C ASP A 51 11.36 -4.88 5.60
N ALA A 52 12.09 -3.81 5.94
CA ALA A 52 11.72 -2.94 7.06
C ALA A 52 10.37 -2.23 6.83
N TYR A 53 10.08 -1.75 5.62
CA TYR A 53 8.77 -1.18 5.28
C TYR A 53 7.66 -2.23 5.41
N LEU A 54 7.86 -3.44 4.89
CA LEU A 54 6.87 -4.51 5.00
C LEU A 54 6.63 -4.93 6.45
N ARG A 55 7.67 -4.96 7.31
CA ARG A 55 7.48 -5.16 8.75
C ARG A 55 6.61 -4.08 9.38
N ARG A 56 6.84 -2.81 9.06
CA ARG A 56 6.03 -1.70 9.59
C ARG A 56 4.60 -1.74 9.07
N ILE A 57 4.40 -2.03 7.78
CA ILE A 57 3.09 -2.22 7.16
C ILE A 57 2.33 -3.35 7.87
N ARG A 58 2.99 -4.50 8.07
CA ARG A 58 2.44 -5.64 8.81
C ARG A 58 2.03 -5.26 10.22
N ALA A 59 2.88 -4.54 10.95
CA ALA A 59 2.56 -4.08 12.31
C ALA A 59 1.39 -3.08 12.33
N LYS A 60 1.33 -2.16 11.36
CA LYS A 60 0.25 -1.17 11.24
C LYS A 60 -1.10 -1.78 10.85
N LEU A 61 -1.08 -2.77 9.96
CA LEU A 61 -2.29 -3.43 9.44
C LEU A 61 -2.67 -4.70 10.21
N ASN A 62 -1.87 -5.08 11.22
CA ASN A 62 -1.98 -6.32 11.99
C ASN A 62 -2.03 -7.58 11.10
N VAL A 63 -1.05 -7.70 10.21
CA VAL A 63 -0.96 -8.76 9.19
C VAL A 63 0.27 -9.62 9.41
N HIS A 64 0.11 -10.94 9.30
CA HIS A 64 1.21 -11.87 9.58
C HIS A 64 1.78 -12.53 8.30
N SER A 65 0.99 -12.62 7.23
CA SER A 65 1.42 -13.27 5.99
C SER A 65 1.55 -12.32 4.81
N THR A 66 2.47 -12.62 3.90
CA THR A 66 2.57 -11.89 2.62
C THR A 66 1.29 -12.03 1.78
N ALA A 67 0.63 -13.20 1.82
CA ALA A 67 -0.64 -13.41 1.13
C ALA A 67 -1.76 -12.48 1.62
N GLU A 68 -1.87 -12.30 2.94
CA GLU A 68 -2.82 -11.36 3.53
C GLU A 68 -2.46 -9.91 3.17
N LEU A 69 -1.17 -9.58 3.12
CA LEU A 69 -0.66 -8.27 2.75
C LEU A 69 -0.98 -7.93 1.28
N THR A 70 -0.84 -8.90 0.38
CA THR A 70 -1.29 -8.80 -1.02
C THR A 70 -2.81 -8.67 -1.11
N ARG A 71 -3.57 -9.48 -0.36
CA ARG A 71 -5.04 -9.43 -0.33
C ARG A 71 -5.55 -8.07 0.15
N LEU A 72 -4.92 -7.52 1.20
CA LEU A 72 -5.21 -6.17 1.69
C LEU A 72 -4.87 -5.14 0.63
N ALA A 73 -3.70 -5.19 -0.01
CA ALA A 73 -3.37 -4.24 -1.06
C ALA A 73 -4.40 -4.23 -2.20
N VAL A 74 -4.86 -5.40 -2.64
CA VAL A 74 -5.94 -5.53 -3.63
C VAL A 74 -7.26 -4.95 -3.10
N ALA A 75 -7.62 -5.24 -1.84
CA ALA A 75 -8.81 -4.68 -1.21
C ALA A 75 -8.76 -3.14 -1.07
N LEU A 76 -7.55 -2.56 -1.02
CA LEU A 76 -7.30 -1.12 -1.02
C LEU A 76 -7.25 -0.49 -2.41
N GLY A 77 -7.36 -1.28 -3.47
CA GLY A 77 -7.26 -0.81 -4.85
C GLY A 77 -5.85 -0.36 -5.25
N LEU A 78 -4.81 -0.91 -4.62
CA LEU A 78 -3.40 -0.53 -4.78
C LEU A 78 -2.69 -1.26 -5.94
#